data_AF-A0A8J5XAM3-F1
#
_entry.id   AF-A0A8J5XAM3-F1
#
_cell.length_a   1.000
_cell.length_b   1.000
_cell.length_c   1.000
_cell.angle_alpha   90.00
_cell.angle_beta   90.00
_cell.angle_gamma   90.00
#
_symmetry.space_group_name_H-M   'P 1'
#
loop_
_entity.id
_entity.type
_entity.pdbx_description
1 polymer ?
#
loop_
_entity_poly.entity_id
_entity_poly.type
_entity_poly.pdbx_seq_one_letter_code
_entity_poly.pdbx_strand_id
1 'polypeptide(L)'
;METKPEEFLAELAGRFAKLPEGESLQLLLSLSQSDDSFLTLDKGETTKTFPAIQRRFATLWPEEHALSSPTAIGLVTAARKRDRLLQKRVDRLVPKKVTERAFWRHYFSRVHAVLVAHEPSTGDKLACHIDALPKPRPLEERRFPPAPTLQTEGEIDRARMIELLIGMTRMVTSEESLQIVSRAAADGAGDVGNVMLAHQLEFMESRGIDRSLGVTLMSPHVLQQRFPSDEQLFKMMGSFMTNCNQAAQIALHTALQRAPADPQMRKFKPAAELQRDGTLSDERLRELIEATDAIVADSALHAELVELMRSTGHSADAILIRWQREYLESVGLEQDFGVAQLRRLPLRYQTERAARLAAAPAADVAPSSGGGAAAAAVPELDESALGMAFGALRLMADKLEHLGREATIEVTRPTPKEIALRRFKPANVEGGEALQSSGSLTREQVMRFTTEAARWLLERESIEMLARVDDATRGPLSVSWQREYLEHLGVEQDFGCRQLALVPERFKGDEGLLKAFAAFQAACMASMKMSAARRAELEKEKQAGGPAPEAAPAAAARDANGVPHAD
;
A
#
# COMPACT_ATOMS: atom_id res chain seq x y z
N MET A 1 16.27 -7.19 -10.43
CA MET A 1 16.35 -5.91 -9.69
C MET A 1 17.81 -5.64 -9.42
N GLU A 2 18.33 -4.49 -9.85
CA GLU A 2 19.70 -4.08 -9.53
C GLU A 2 19.73 -3.61 -8.07
N THR A 3 20.43 -4.37 -7.22
CA THR A 3 20.67 -3.97 -5.82
C THR A 3 21.60 -2.77 -5.82
N LYS A 4 21.25 -1.69 -5.09
CA LYS A 4 22.14 -0.52 -4.98
C LYS A 4 23.39 -0.87 -4.16
N PRO A 5 24.57 -0.31 -4.46
CA PRO A 5 25.82 -0.56 -3.71
C PRO A 5 25.68 -0.43 -2.20
N GLU A 6 24.98 0.60 -1.70
CA GLU A 6 24.80 0.82 -0.26
C GLU A 6 23.87 -0.20 0.41
N GLU A 7 22.84 -0.68 -0.30
CA GLU A 7 21.97 -1.75 0.21
C GLU A 7 22.77 -3.05 0.37
N PHE A 8 23.62 -3.35 -0.61
CA PHE A 8 24.52 -4.49 -0.57
C PHE A 8 25.52 -4.41 0.59
N LEU A 9 26.11 -3.22 0.83
CA LEU A 9 27.03 -3.01 1.95
C LEU A 9 26.35 -3.17 3.31
N ALA A 10 25.14 -2.63 3.47
CA ALA A 10 24.37 -2.77 4.70
C ALA A 10 24.00 -4.23 4.96
N GLU A 11 23.62 -4.97 3.91
CA GLU A 11 23.37 -6.41 3.97
C GLU A 11 24.64 -7.18 4.39
N LEU A 12 25.78 -6.92 3.75
CA LEU A 12 27.06 -7.55 4.07
C LEU A 12 27.47 -7.26 5.53
N ALA A 13 27.28 -6.04 6.02
CA ALA A 13 27.53 -5.68 7.41
C ALA A 13 26.62 -6.41 8.40
N GLY A 14 25.32 -6.51 8.09
CA GLY A 14 24.37 -7.28 8.90
C GLY A 14 24.75 -8.76 8.98
N ARG A 15 25.15 -9.36 7.85
CA ARG A 15 25.64 -10.74 7.80
C ARG A 15 26.94 -10.92 8.58
N PHE A 16 27.89 -9.99 8.42
CA PHE A 16 29.17 -10.01 9.13
C PHE A 16 29.01 -9.90 10.65
N ALA A 17 28.04 -9.11 11.12
CA ALA A 17 27.74 -8.98 12.54
C ALA A 17 27.16 -10.28 13.12
N LYS A 18 26.23 -10.92 12.38
CA LYS A 18 25.52 -12.14 12.77
C LYS A 18 26.31 -13.45 12.58
N LEU A 19 27.53 -13.36 12.08
CA LEU A 19 28.40 -14.51 11.86
C LEU A 19 28.51 -15.32 13.16
N PRO A 20 28.05 -16.58 13.19
CA PRO A 20 28.09 -17.39 14.41
C PRO A 20 29.55 -17.64 14.84
N GLU A 21 29.77 -17.75 16.15
CA GLU A 21 31.05 -18.24 16.67
C GLU A 21 31.23 -19.71 16.24
N GLY A 22 32.44 -20.09 15.81
CA GLY A 22 32.72 -21.46 15.32
C GLY A 22 33.45 -21.51 13.98
N GLU A 23 33.10 -22.48 13.13
CA GLU A 23 33.80 -22.81 11.88
C GLU A 23 33.82 -21.64 10.88
N SER A 24 32.71 -20.90 10.76
CA SER A 24 32.62 -19.73 9.89
C SER A 24 33.55 -18.59 10.32
N LEU A 25 33.70 -18.39 11.64
CA LEU A 25 34.66 -17.43 12.18
C LEU A 25 36.10 -17.92 11.94
N GLN A 26 36.38 -19.21 12.09
CA GLN A 26 37.71 -19.76 11.80
C GLN A 26 38.09 -19.60 10.33
N LEU A 27 37.17 -19.86 9.39
CA LEU A 27 37.36 -19.65 7.95
C LEU A 27 37.60 -18.17 7.63
N LEU A 28 36.96 -17.26 8.35
CA LEU A 28 37.21 -15.83 8.20
C LEU A 28 38.58 -15.42 8.72
N LEU A 29 38.99 -15.95 9.88
CA LEU A 29 40.30 -15.70 10.47
C LEU A 29 41.45 -16.33 9.66
N SER A 30 41.18 -17.42 8.92
CA SER A 30 42.18 -18.04 8.05
C SER A 30 42.53 -17.16 6.84
N LEU A 31 41.62 -16.31 6.38
CA LEU A 31 41.91 -15.31 5.34
C LEU A 31 43.08 -14.39 5.74
N SER A 32 43.17 -14.04 7.01
CA SER A 32 44.24 -13.17 7.54
C SER A 32 45.57 -13.88 7.80
N GLN A 33 45.63 -15.20 7.59
CA GLN A 33 46.86 -15.98 7.73
C GLN A 33 47.73 -15.93 6.48
N SER A 34 47.15 -15.69 5.29
CA SER A 34 47.88 -15.54 4.02
C SER A 34 47.87 -14.10 3.52
N ASP A 35 48.97 -13.64 2.93
CA ASP A 35 49.00 -12.35 2.22
C ASP A 35 48.18 -12.39 0.93
N ASP A 36 48.04 -13.56 0.31
CA ASP A 36 47.43 -13.71 -1.02
C ASP A 36 45.97 -13.29 -1.02
N SER A 37 45.26 -13.49 0.10
CA SER A 37 43.88 -13.04 0.30
C SER A 37 43.69 -11.52 0.15
N PHE A 38 44.78 -10.75 0.23
CA PHE A 38 44.78 -9.28 0.13
C PHE A 38 45.40 -8.75 -1.15
N LEU A 39 46.22 -9.55 -1.84
CA LEU A 39 47.02 -9.11 -2.98
C LEU A 39 46.42 -9.51 -4.32
N THR A 40 45.68 -10.62 -4.39
CA THR A 40 45.13 -11.13 -5.65
C THR A 40 43.61 -11.34 -5.59
N LEU A 41 42.90 -10.66 -6.50
CA LEU A 41 41.68 -11.20 -7.08
C LEU A 41 42.15 -12.25 -8.08
N ASP A 42 42.14 -13.52 -7.69
CA ASP A 42 42.80 -14.60 -8.44
C ASP A 42 42.59 -14.49 -9.95
N LYS A 43 43.69 -14.36 -10.68
CA LYS A 43 43.69 -14.48 -12.14
C LYS A 43 43.61 -15.94 -12.61
N GLY A 44 43.45 -16.94 -11.74
CA GLY A 44 43.62 -18.34 -12.17
C GLY A 44 43.14 -19.50 -11.31
N GLU A 45 42.47 -19.33 -10.15
CA GLU A 45 41.96 -20.52 -9.41
C GLU A 45 40.56 -20.95 -9.87
N THR A 46 40.47 -22.25 -10.21
CA THR A 46 39.53 -22.90 -11.14
C THR A 46 38.28 -23.50 -10.47
N THR A 47 37.78 -22.95 -9.37
CA THR A 47 36.46 -23.35 -8.84
C THR A 47 35.35 -22.53 -9.50
N LYS A 48 34.56 -23.14 -10.38
CA LYS A 48 33.57 -22.48 -11.26
C LYS A 48 32.58 -21.51 -10.56
N THR A 49 32.30 -21.68 -9.27
CA THR A 49 31.38 -20.86 -8.47
C THR A 49 32.00 -19.56 -7.94
N PHE A 50 33.30 -19.54 -7.65
CA PHE A 50 33.99 -18.39 -7.04
C PHE A 50 34.03 -17.15 -7.96
N PRO A 51 34.28 -17.28 -9.29
CA PRO A 51 34.33 -16.14 -10.21
C PRO A 51 33.01 -15.40 -10.41
N ALA A 52 31.87 -16.04 -10.18
CA ALA A 52 30.56 -15.41 -10.34
C ALA A 52 30.22 -14.51 -9.15
N ILE A 53 30.46 -15.00 -7.93
CA ILE A 53 30.26 -14.25 -6.68
C ILE A 53 31.20 -13.04 -6.65
N GLN A 54 32.47 -13.22 -7.01
CA GLN A 54 33.43 -12.13 -7.08
C GLN A 54 33.08 -11.09 -8.15
N ARG A 55 32.60 -11.52 -9.34
CA ARG A 55 32.14 -10.58 -10.37
C ARG A 55 30.95 -9.75 -9.88
N ARG A 56 29.95 -10.39 -9.27
CA ARG A 56 28.80 -9.68 -8.68
C ARG A 56 29.25 -8.70 -7.58
N PHE A 57 30.16 -9.12 -6.71
CA PHE A 57 30.75 -8.25 -5.69
C PHE A 57 31.49 -7.06 -6.31
N ALA A 58 32.28 -7.29 -7.36
CA ALA A 58 33.03 -6.25 -8.04
C ALA A 58 32.13 -5.20 -8.71
N THR A 59 30.99 -5.62 -9.27
CA THR A 59 29.96 -4.72 -9.83
C THR A 59 29.26 -3.92 -8.74
N LEU A 60 28.89 -4.56 -7.62
CA LEU A 60 28.18 -3.91 -6.52
C LEU A 60 29.08 -3.06 -5.64
N TRP A 61 30.39 -3.34 -5.62
CA TRP A 61 31.39 -2.59 -4.85
C TRP A 61 32.64 -2.30 -5.69
N PRO A 62 32.59 -1.23 -6.52
CA PRO A 62 33.73 -0.78 -7.29
C PRO A 62 34.84 -0.27 -6.38
N GLU A 63 36.11 -0.42 -6.79
CA GLU A 63 37.26 0.01 -5.99
C GLU A 63 37.28 1.51 -5.71
N GLU A 64 36.84 2.31 -6.67
CA GLU A 64 36.74 3.77 -6.52
C GLU A 64 35.76 4.20 -5.42
N HIS A 65 34.81 3.33 -5.06
CA HIS A 65 33.86 3.53 -3.97
C HIS A 65 34.23 2.77 -2.69
N ALA A 66 35.29 1.95 -2.70
CA ALA A 66 35.77 1.30 -1.49
C ALA A 66 36.22 2.34 -0.46
N LEU A 67 35.66 2.25 0.75
CA LEU A 67 35.87 3.19 1.87
C LEU A 67 35.30 4.60 1.67
N SER A 68 34.51 4.83 0.62
CA SER A 68 33.89 6.15 0.38
C SER A 68 32.63 6.37 1.22
N SER A 69 32.02 5.29 1.72
CA SER A 69 30.78 5.37 2.51
C SER A 69 30.98 5.04 3.98
N PRO A 70 30.15 5.63 4.86
CA PRO A 70 30.23 5.34 6.29
C PRO A 70 29.95 3.86 6.61
N THR A 71 29.08 3.21 5.83
CA THR A 71 28.80 1.77 5.93
C THR A 71 30.06 0.93 5.71
N ALA A 72 30.85 1.26 4.68
CA ALA A 72 32.12 0.60 4.40
C ALA A 72 33.14 0.79 5.54
N ILE A 73 33.24 1.99 6.10
CA ILE A 73 34.14 2.30 7.22
C ILE A 73 33.72 1.53 8.49
N GLY A 74 32.42 1.45 8.77
CA GLY A 74 31.87 0.66 9.87
C GLY A 74 32.20 -0.83 9.72
N LEU A 75 32.06 -1.36 8.50
CA LEU A 75 32.40 -2.75 8.20
C LEU A 75 33.91 -3.05 8.40
N VAL A 76 34.79 -2.16 7.92
CA VAL A 76 36.25 -2.26 8.16
C VAL A 76 36.57 -2.26 9.66
N THR A 77 35.93 -1.36 10.41
CA THR A 77 36.15 -1.24 11.85
C THR A 77 35.70 -2.51 12.57
N ALA A 78 34.55 -3.06 12.19
CA ALA A 78 34.06 -4.33 12.72
C ALA A 78 35.02 -5.49 12.40
N ALA A 79 35.55 -5.55 11.17
CA ALA A 79 36.51 -6.57 10.77
C ALA A 79 37.81 -6.49 11.59
N ARG A 80 38.38 -5.29 11.78
CA ARG A 80 39.58 -5.10 12.62
C ARG A 80 39.37 -5.49 14.07
N LYS A 81 38.19 -5.23 14.63
CA LYS A 81 37.85 -5.63 16.00
C LYS A 81 37.77 -7.14 16.14
N ARG A 82 37.21 -7.81 15.13
CA ARG A 82 36.97 -9.26 15.13
C ARG A 82 38.24 -10.06 14.79
N ASP A 83 39.14 -9.49 13.99
CA ASP A 83 40.38 -10.12 13.57
C ASP A 83 41.60 -9.23 13.88
N ARG A 84 42.31 -9.58 14.96
CA ARG A 84 43.51 -8.84 15.41
C ARG A 84 44.70 -8.97 14.46
N LEU A 85 44.75 -10.00 13.61
CA LEU A 85 45.83 -10.18 12.63
C LEU A 85 45.65 -9.24 11.44
N LEU A 86 44.42 -8.85 11.14
CA LEU A 86 44.07 -7.98 10.02
C LEU A 86 44.79 -6.64 10.09
N GLN A 87 44.89 -6.00 11.26
CA GLN A 87 45.63 -4.74 11.41
C GLN A 87 47.11 -4.91 11.09
N LYS A 88 47.74 -6.00 11.56
CA LYS A 88 49.15 -6.30 11.25
C LYS A 88 49.36 -6.49 9.74
N ARG A 89 48.37 -7.02 9.02
CA ARG A 89 48.43 -7.15 7.55
C ARG A 89 48.28 -5.80 6.86
N VAL A 90 47.36 -4.96 7.31
CA VAL A 90 47.20 -3.58 6.81
C VAL A 90 48.52 -2.82 6.94
N ASP A 91 49.11 -2.78 8.13
CA ASP A 91 50.36 -2.04 8.41
C ASP A 91 51.55 -2.53 7.55
N ARG A 92 51.53 -3.82 7.19
CA ARG A 92 52.60 -4.44 6.40
C ARG A 92 52.41 -4.28 4.90
N LEU A 93 51.18 -4.42 4.41
CA LEU A 93 50.86 -4.51 2.98
C LEU A 93 50.42 -3.17 2.39
N VAL A 94 49.88 -2.26 3.20
CA VAL A 94 49.39 -0.95 2.76
C VAL A 94 50.36 0.15 3.23
N PRO A 95 50.79 1.09 2.36
CA PRO A 95 50.58 1.13 0.91
C PRO A 95 51.61 0.32 0.10
N LYS A 96 52.49 -0.45 0.78
CA LYS A 96 53.71 -1.04 0.16
C LYS A 96 53.46 -1.99 -1.00
N LYS A 97 52.42 -2.82 -0.92
CA LYS A 97 52.09 -3.85 -1.93
C LYS A 97 50.73 -3.64 -2.59
N VAL A 98 49.80 -2.96 -1.91
CA VAL A 98 48.43 -2.73 -2.38
C VAL A 98 47.88 -1.43 -1.80
N THR A 99 46.99 -0.75 -2.51
CA THR A 99 46.27 0.42 -1.99
C THR A 99 45.31 0.00 -0.87
N GLU A 100 44.97 0.91 0.04
CA GLU A 100 44.03 0.58 1.11
C GLU A 100 42.65 0.16 0.55
N ARG A 101 42.19 0.83 -0.51
CA ARG A 101 40.93 0.52 -1.18
C ARG A 101 40.92 -0.89 -1.77
N ALA A 102 41.96 -1.25 -2.52
CA ALA A 102 42.09 -2.58 -3.08
C ALA A 102 42.23 -3.66 -1.99
N PHE A 103 42.99 -3.39 -0.92
CA PHE A 103 43.13 -4.30 0.23
C PHE A 103 41.76 -4.68 0.80
N TRP A 104 40.93 -3.69 1.14
CA TRP A 104 39.61 -3.94 1.73
C TRP A 104 38.63 -4.57 0.74
N ARG A 105 38.69 -4.17 -0.53
CA ARG A 105 37.88 -4.80 -1.58
C ARG A 105 38.20 -6.28 -1.72
N HIS A 106 39.47 -6.66 -1.74
CA HIS A 106 39.90 -8.06 -1.84
C HIS A 106 39.45 -8.85 -0.62
N TYR A 107 39.70 -8.32 0.58
CA TYR A 107 39.30 -8.96 1.82
C TYR A 107 37.78 -9.18 1.89
N PHE A 108 36.97 -8.14 1.66
CA PHE A 108 35.51 -8.27 1.77
C PHE A 108 34.89 -9.09 0.64
N SER A 109 35.54 -9.17 -0.53
CA SER A 109 35.14 -10.11 -1.58
C SER A 109 35.25 -11.56 -1.11
N ARG A 110 36.35 -11.92 -0.43
CA ARG A 110 36.54 -13.25 0.17
C ARG A 110 35.60 -13.49 1.34
N VAL A 111 35.43 -12.51 2.22
CA VAL A 111 34.47 -12.59 3.35
C VAL A 111 33.05 -12.79 2.84
N HIS A 112 32.63 -12.06 1.79
CA HIS A 112 31.33 -12.26 1.18
C HIS A 112 31.19 -13.67 0.60
N ALA A 113 32.22 -14.23 -0.03
CA ALA A 113 32.20 -15.61 -0.49
C ALA A 113 32.05 -16.62 0.66
N VAL A 114 32.76 -16.43 1.77
CA VAL A 114 32.61 -17.26 2.98
C VAL A 114 31.20 -17.13 3.56
N LEU A 115 30.65 -15.92 3.63
CA LEU A 115 29.31 -15.65 4.14
C LEU A 115 28.22 -16.28 3.27
N VAL A 116 28.36 -16.20 1.94
CA VAL A 116 27.42 -16.82 1.00
C VAL A 116 27.49 -18.35 1.10
N ALA A 117 28.68 -18.92 1.30
CA ALA A 117 28.84 -20.37 1.49
C ALA A 117 28.19 -20.89 2.78
N HIS A 118 28.00 -20.03 3.79
CA HIS A 118 27.35 -20.35 5.06
C HIS A 118 25.91 -19.83 5.15
N GLU A 119 25.39 -19.19 4.11
CA GLU A 119 23.95 -18.93 4.12
C GLU A 119 23.23 -20.28 4.16
N PRO A 120 22.20 -20.43 5.01
CA PRO A 120 21.30 -21.56 4.89
C PRO A 120 20.90 -21.63 3.42
N SER A 121 21.11 -22.81 2.83
CA SER A 121 20.82 -23.04 1.43
C SER A 121 19.38 -22.62 1.15
N THR A 122 19.03 -22.36 -0.11
CA THR A 122 17.63 -22.08 -0.45
C THR A 122 16.71 -23.19 0.09
N GLY A 123 17.20 -24.44 0.16
CA GLY A 123 16.54 -25.56 0.82
C GLY A 123 16.35 -25.39 2.32
N ASP A 124 17.37 -24.94 3.06
CA ASP A 124 17.27 -24.74 4.52
C ASP A 124 16.33 -23.59 4.90
N LYS A 125 16.37 -22.48 4.14
CA LYS A 125 15.43 -21.36 4.32
C LYS A 125 13.99 -21.83 4.07
N LEU A 126 13.81 -22.61 3.01
CA LEU A 126 12.53 -23.19 2.66
C LEU A 126 12.04 -24.20 3.71
N ALA A 127 12.93 -25.04 4.27
CA ALA A 127 12.61 -25.95 5.35
C ALA A 127 12.12 -25.20 6.60
N CYS A 128 12.80 -24.10 6.99
CA CYS A 128 12.33 -23.25 8.08
C CYS A 128 10.95 -22.64 7.81
N HIS A 129 10.66 -22.26 6.56
CA HIS A 129 9.33 -21.78 6.17
C HIS A 129 8.27 -22.89 6.19
N ILE A 130 8.64 -24.11 5.81
CA ILE A 130 7.77 -25.30 5.87
C ILE A 130 7.41 -25.62 7.32
N ASP A 131 8.39 -25.59 8.23
CA ASP A 131 8.17 -25.82 9.67
C ASP A 131 7.29 -24.73 10.30
N ALA A 132 7.31 -23.52 9.75
CA ALA A 132 6.50 -22.39 10.18
C ALA A 132 5.11 -22.32 9.51
N LEU A 133 4.75 -23.28 8.66
CA LEU A 133 3.44 -23.26 8.00
C LEU A 133 2.30 -23.35 9.02
N PRO A 134 1.18 -22.66 8.77
CA PRO A 134 -0.03 -22.83 9.57
C PRO A 134 -0.40 -24.31 9.67
N LYS A 135 -0.68 -24.77 10.89
CA LYS A 135 -1.13 -26.15 11.11
C LYS A 135 -2.42 -26.43 10.33
N PRO A 136 -2.64 -27.65 9.87
CA PRO A 136 -3.89 -27.99 9.21
C PRO A 136 -5.09 -27.81 10.13
N ARG A 137 -6.10 -27.07 9.67
CA ARG A 137 -7.36 -26.89 10.40
C ARG A 137 -8.12 -28.22 10.52
N PRO A 138 -8.98 -28.39 11.54
CA PRO A 138 -9.93 -29.50 11.62
C PRO A 138 -10.73 -29.65 10.32
N LEU A 139 -11.05 -30.89 9.92
CA LEU A 139 -11.63 -31.17 8.60
C LEU A 139 -12.97 -30.45 8.40
N GLU A 140 -13.75 -30.36 9.47
CA GLU A 140 -15.03 -29.66 9.57
C GLU A 140 -14.93 -28.13 9.40
N GLU A 141 -13.75 -27.56 9.63
CA GLU A 141 -13.46 -26.13 9.46
C GLU A 141 -12.78 -25.80 8.12
N ARG A 142 -12.33 -26.83 7.37
CA ARG A 142 -11.65 -26.62 6.10
C ARG A 142 -12.65 -26.22 5.03
N ARG A 143 -12.24 -25.23 4.22
CA ARG A 143 -13.02 -24.84 3.04
C ARG A 143 -12.86 -25.86 1.91
N PHE A 144 -11.64 -26.36 1.75
CA PHE A 144 -11.32 -27.35 0.73
C PHE A 144 -10.92 -28.65 1.43
N PRO A 145 -11.75 -29.72 1.34
CA PRO A 145 -11.35 -31.01 1.88
C PRO A 145 -10.12 -31.51 1.12
N PRO A 146 -9.15 -32.15 1.80
CA PRO A 146 -7.97 -32.69 1.15
C PRO A 146 -8.36 -33.80 0.17
N ALA A 147 -7.61 -33.94 -0.93
CA ALA A 147 -7.77 -35.07 -1.82
C ALA A 147 -7.46 -36.40 -1.08
N PRO A 148 -8.03 -37.54 -1.51
CA PRO A 148 -7.78 -38.83 -0.85
C PRO A 148 -6.30 -39.24 -0.82
N THR A 149 -5.53 -38.78 -1.80
CA THR A 149 -4.09 -38.98 -1.91
C THR A 149 -3.40 -37.64 -2.12
N LEU A 150 -2.35 -37.40 -1.35
CA LEU A 150 -1.52 -36.20 -1.47
C LEU A 150 -0.17 -36.60 -2.08
N GLN A 151 0.22 -35.88 -3.13
CA GLN A 151 1.57 -35.96 -3.65
C GLN A 151 2.51 -35.23 -2.68
N THR A 152 3.37 -35.97 -1.99
CA THR A 152 4.36 -35.44 -1.04
C THR A 152 5.73 -35.19 -1.67
N GLU A 153 6.00 -35.82 -2.81
CA GLU A 153 7.29 -35.78 -3.50
C GLU A 153 7.14 -35.67 -5.02
N GLY A 154 8.27 -35.41 -5.67
CA GLY A 154 8.38 -35.37 -7.12
C GLY A 154 7.96 -34.05 -7.72
N GLU A 155 7.60 -34.12 -8.99
CA GLU A 155 7.44 -32.96 -9.86
C GLU A 155 5.97 -32.76 -10.28
N ILE A 156 5.57 -31.51 -10.47
CA ILE A 156 4.23 -31.14 -11.01
C ILE A 156 4.42 -30.60 -12.43
N ASP A 157 3.84 -31.23 -13.45
CA ASP A 157 4.01 -30.74 -14.82
C ASP A 157 3.54 -29.27 -14.99
N ARG A 158 4.02 -28.63 -16.06
CA ARG A 158 3.73 -27.23 -16.36
C ARG A 158 2.23 -26.93 -16.39
N ALA A 159 1.42 -27.80 -17.01
CA ALA A 159 0.00 -27.56 -17.17
C ALA A 159 -0.70 -27.56 -15.81
N ARG A 160 -0.40 -28.54 -14.96
CA ARG A 160 -0.92 -28.63 -13.59
C ARG A 160 -0.47 -27.45 -12.71
N MET A 161 0.75 -26.94 -12.88
CA MET A 161 1.21 -25.73 -12.17
C MET A 161 0.43 -24.48 -12.59
N ILE A 162 0.17 -24.32 -13.89
CA ILE A 162 -0.65 -23.22 -14.42
C ILE A 162 -2.08 -23.30 -13.88
N GLU A 163 -2.70 -24.49 -13.91
CA GLU A 163 -4.03 -24.71 -13.34
C GLU A 163 -4.09 -24.40 -11.86
N LEU A 164 -3.07 -24.81 -11.10
CA LEU A 164 -2.94 -24.49 -9.68
C LEU A 164 -2.92 -22.96 -9.46
N LEU A 165 -2.09 -22.22 -10.19
CA LEU A 165 -1.99 -20.76 -10.08
C LEU A 165 -3.31 -20.06 -10.43
N ILE A 166 -4.00 -20.49 -11.48
CA ILE A 166 -5.33 -19.95 -11.84
C ILE A 166 -6.34 -20.23 -10.73
N GLY A 167 -6.38 -21.48 -10.26
CA GLY A 167 -7.28 -21.92 -9.22
C GLY A 167 -7.08 -21.15 -7.91
N MET A 168 -5.84 -21.02 -7.47
CA MET A 168 -5.47 -20.24 -6.29
C MET A 168 -5.79 -18.76 -6.47
N THR A 169 -5.53 -18.18 -7.64
CA THR A 169 -5.89 -16.79 -7.92
C THR A 169 -7.40 -16.57 -7.79
N ARG A 170 -8.21 -17.40 -8.45
CA ARG A 170 -9.67 -17.34 -8.33
C ARG A 170 -10.15 -17.53 -6.89
N MET A 171 -9.49 -18.43 -6.15
CA MET A 171 -9.79 -18.67 -4.75
C MET A 171 -9.51 -17.43 -3.90
N VAL A 172 -8.32 -16.83 -3.96
CA VAL A 172 -7.98 -15.65 -3.13
C VAL A 172 -8.82 -14.42 -3.48
N THR A 173 -9.27 -14.31 -4.73
CA THR A 173 -10.15 -13.22 -5.18
C THR A 173 -11.65 -13.52 -4.99
N SER A 174 -12.02 -14.70 -4.50
CA SER A 174 -13.43 -15.03 -4.28
C SER A 174 -14.01 -14.23 -3.11
N GLU A 175 -15.28 -13.83 -3.22
CA GLU A 175 -15.98 -13.08 -2.17
C GLU A 175 -15.93 -13.81 -0.83
N GLU A 176 -16.11 -15.13 -0.84
CA GLU A 176 -16.03 -15.99 0.34
C GLU A 176 -14.64 -15.93 1.02
N SER A 177 -13.53 -15.99 0.25
CA SER A 177 -12.19 -15.82 0.82
C SER A 177 -12.03 -14.44 1.46
N LEU A 178 -12.45 -13.40 0.76
CA LEU A 178 -12.34 -12.03 1.26
C LEU A 178 -13.14 -11.87 2.55
N GLN A 179 -14.34 -12.45 2.64
CA GLN A 179 -15.15 -12.42 3.87
C GLN A 179 -14.47 -13.14 5.04
N ILE A 180 -13.89 -14.33 4.81
CA ILE A 180 -13.20 -15.09 5.87
C ILE A 180 -11.96 -14.33 6.36
N VAL A 181 -11.15 -13.79 5.45
CA VAL A 181 -9.96 -13.02 5.83
C VAL A 181 -10.34 -11.71 6.51
N SER A 182 -11.42 -11.05 6.08
CA SER A 182 -11.93 -9.82 6.73
C SER A 182 -12.42 -10.09 8.15
N ARG A 183 -13.08 -11.24 8.39
CA ARG A 183 -13.50 -11.67 9.73
C ARG A 183 -12.30 -11.85 10.65
N ALA A 184 -11.31 -12.62 10.20
CA ALA A 184 -10.10 -12.86 10.99
C ALA A 184 -9.34 -11.58 11.32
N ALA A 185 -9.28 -10.63 10.37
CA ALA A 185 -8.72 -9.30 10.60
C ALA A 185 -9.51 -8.49 11.63
N ALA A 186 -10.85 -8.53 11.57
CA ALA A 186 -11.72 -7.78 12.49
C ALA A 186 -11.67 -8.34 13.92
N ASP A 187 -11.56 -9.66 14.06
CA ASP A 187 -11.50 -10.32 15.36
C ASP A 187 -10.14 -10.13 16.06
N GLY A 188 -9.16 -9.52 15.40
CA GLY A 188 -7.77 -9.45 15.87
C GLY A 188 -7.13 -10.84 16.04
N ALA A 189 -7.78 -11.89 15.50
CA ALA A 189 -7.52 -13.28 15.81
C ALA A 189 -6.33 -13.88 15.04
N GLY A 190 -5.62 -13.08 14.23
CA GLY A 190 -4.39 -13.54 13.59
C GLY A 190 -3.85 -12.61 12.52
N ASP A 191 -2.63 -12.93 12.09
CA ASP A 191 -2.02 -12.34 10.90
C ASP A 191 -2.86 -12.71 9.66
N VAL A 192 -3.42 -11.71 8.98
CA VAL A 192 -4.15 -11.83 7.71
C VAL A 192 -3.38 -12.68 6.69
N GLY A 193 -2.05 -12.55 6.68
CA GLY A 193 -1.17 -13.36 5.85
C GLY A 193 -1.29 -14.86 6.16
N ASN A 194 -1.34 -15.23 7.44
CA ASN A 194 -1.44 -16.63 7.87
C ASN A 194 -2.80 -17.26 7.53
N VAL A 195 -3.90 -16.51 7.64
CA VAL A 195 -5.23 -17.01 7.27
C VAL A 195 -5.32 -17.23 5.76
N MET A 196 -4.83 -16.28 4.97
CA MET A 196 -4.77 -16.42 3.52
C MET A 196 -3.88 -17.61 3.12
N LEU A 197 -2.71 -17.75 3.75
CA LEU A 197 -1.80 -18.87 3.52
C LEU A 197 -2.46 -20.21 3.88
N ALA A 198 -3.19 -20.31 4.99
CA ALA A 198 -3.89 -21.53 5.36
C ALA A 198 -4.91 -21.97 4.28
N HIS A 199 -5.65 -21.02 3.71
CA HIS A 199 -6.59 -21.30 2.60
C HIS A 199 -5.89 -21.72 1.32
N GLN A 200 -4.73 -21.11 1.01
CA GLN A 200 -3.90 -21.50 -0.12
C GLN A 200 -3.41 -22.95 0.02
N LEU A 201 -2.96 -23.33 1.21
CA LEU A 201 -2.52 -24.68 1.54
C LEU A 201 -3.67 -25.70 1.45
N GLU A 202 -4.86 -25.37 1.97
CA GLU A 202 -6.04 -26.23 1.82
C GLU A 202 -6.44 -26.42 0.35
N PHE A 203 -6.36 -25.36 -0.44
CA PHE A 203 -6.61 -25.47 -1.88
C PHE A 203 -5.60 -26.41 -2.55
N MET A 204 -4.31 -26.34 -2.21
CA MET A 204 -3.29 -27.29 -2.72
C MET A 204 -3.60 -28.73 -2.32
N GLU A 205 -3.95 -28.96 -1.05
CA GLU A 205 -4.33 -30.30 -0.55
C GLU A 205 -5.53 -30.86 -1.32
N SER A 206 -6.54 -30.04 -1.61
CA SER A 206 -7.70 -30.44 -2.41
C SER A 206 -7.37 -30.80 -3.86
N ARG A 207 -6.22 -30.33 -4.35
CA ARG A 207 -5.66 -30.68 -5.67
C ARG A 207 -4.66 -31.84 -5.60
N GLY A 208 -4.57 -32.53 -4.47
CA GLY A 208 -3.68 -33.68 -4.27
C GLY A 208 -2.22 -33.29 -4.16
N ILE A 209 -1.91 -32.11 -3.62
CA ILE A 209 -0.55 -31.62 -3.42
C ILE A 209 -0.35 -31.38 -1.93
N ASP A 210 0.66 -32.02 -1.33
CA ASP A 210 1.03 -31.78 0.06
C ASP A 210 1.44 -30.31 0.30
N ARG A 211 1.21 -29.81 1.51
CA ARG A 211 1.53 -28.43 1.90
C ARG A 211 2.99 -28.07 1.66
N SER A 212 3.89 -28.95 2.10
CA SER A 212 5.34 -28.75 2.06
C SER A 212 5.82 -28.78 0.62
N LEU A 213 5.32 -29.75 -0.16
CA LEU A 213 5.62 -29.84 -1.59
C LEU A 213 5.10 -28.62 -2.35
N GLY A 214 3.85 -28.21 -2.09
CA GLY A 214 3.22 -27.07 -2.76
C GLY A 214 3.98 -25.77 -2.53
N VAL A 215 4.35 -25.46 -1.28
CA VAL A 215 5.16 -24.27 -0.95
C VAL A 215 6.55 -24.35 -1.60
N THR A 216 7.17 -25.53 -1.59
CA THR A 216 8.46 -25.76 -2.27
C THR A 216 8.38 -25.46 -3.75
N LEU A 217 7.40 -26.05 -4.44
CA LEU A 217 7.24 -25.92 -5.88
C LEU A 217 6.79 -24.53 -6.31
N MET A 218 6.14 -23.77 -5.42
CA MET A 218 5.70 -22.38 -5.66
C MET A 218 6.79 -21.35 -5.35
N SER A 219 7.92 -21.76 -4.76
CA SER A 219 9.06 -20.87 -4.55
C SER A 219 9.55 -20.32 -5.90
N PRO A 220 9.69 -18.98 -6.06
CA PRO A 220 10.15 -18.39 -7.32
C PRO A 220 11.47 -18.97 -7.82
N HIS A 221 12.37 -19.34 -6.90
CA HIS A 221 13.65 -19.94 -7.24
C HIS A 221 13.49 -21.35 -7.84
N VAL A 222 12.65 -22.18 -7.24
CA VAL A 222 12.39 -23.56 -7.70
C VAL A 222 11.68 -23.52 -9.06
N LEU A 223 10.70 -22.63 -9.23
CA LEU A 223 10.07 -22.42 -10.53
C LEU A 223 11.05 -21.94 -11.58
N GLN A 224 11.98 -21.05 -11.24
CA GLN A 224 12.97 -20.56 -12.18
C GLN A 224 14.00 -21.59 -12.59
N GLN A 225 14.43 -22.45 -11.66
CA GLN A 225 15.30 -23.57 -12.01
C GLN A 225 14.61 -24.56 -12.95
N ARG A 226 13.31 -24.78 -12.74
CA ARG A 226 12.54 -25.79 -13.46
C ARG A 226 11.99 -25.32 -14.80
N PHE A 227 11.60 -24.05 -14.88
CA PHE A 227 10.99 -23.42 -16.05
C PHE A 227 11.73 -22.11 -16.41
N PRO A 228 13.04 -22.16 -16.72
CA PRO A 228 13.89 -20.96 -16.82
C PRO A 228 13.46 -19.95 -17.88
N SER A 229 12.72 -20.38 -18.90
CA SER A 229 12.28 -19.55 -20.03
C SER A 229 10.75 -19.43 -20.15
N ASP A 230 9.99 -19.82 -19.13
CA ASP A 230 8.53 -19.80 -19.20
C ASP A 230 7.94 -18.46 -18.72
N GLU A 231 8.02 -17.45 -19.60
CA GLU A 231 7.53 -16.11 -19.31
C GLU A 231 6.05 -16.08 -18.90
N GLN A 232 5.23 -16.98 -19.47
CA GLN A 232 3.82 -17.09 -19.13
C GLN A 232 3.65 -17.51 -17.67
N LEU A 233 4.36 -18.55 -17.24
CA LEU A 233 4.29 -19.04 -15.88
C LEU A 233 4.73 -17.97 -14.86
N PHE A 234 5.82 -17.24 -15.15
CA PHE A 234 6.25 -16.13 -14.29
C PHE A 234 5.27 -14.97 -14.25
N LYS A 235 4.66 -14.61 -15.39
CA LYS A 235 3.61 -13.59 -15.45
C LYS A 235 2.41 -14.01 -14.58
N MET A 236 2.03 -15.28 -14.63
CA MET A 236 0.93 -15.81 -13.82
C MET A 236 1.27 -15.84 -12.34
N MET A 237 2.50 -16.24 -11.98
CA MET A 237 2.98 -16.16 -10.59
C MET A 237 2.97 -14.71 -10.08
N GLY A 238 3.46 -13.76 -10.88
CA GLY A 238 3.42 -12.33 -10.53
C GLY A 238 1.99 -11.80 -10.34
N SER A 239 1.07 -12.22 -11.21
CA SER A 239 -0.36 -11.91 -11.08
C SER A 239 -0.95 -12.51 -9.80
N PHE A 240 -0.65 -13.78 -9.50
CA PHE A 240 -1.11 -14.45 -8.28
C PHE A 240 -0.62 -13.72 -7.01
N MET A 241 0.66 -13.39 -6.93
CA MET A 241 1.23 -12.64 -5.80
C MET A 241 0.59 -11.25 -5.65
N THR A 242 0.33 -10.56 -6.77
CA THR A 242 -0.37 -9.27 -6.77
C THR A 242 -1.79 -9.41 -6.23
N ASN A 243 -2.54 -10.42 -6.67
CA ASN A 243 -3.89 -10.69 -6.20
C ASN A 243 -3.93 -11.08 -4.72
N CYS A 244 -2.95 -11.83 -4.20
CA CYS A 244 -2.86 -12.13 -2.77
C CYS A 244 -2.70 -10.85 -1.94
N ASN A 245 -1.80 -9.96 -2.36
CA ASN A 245 -1.60 -8.67 -1.68
C ASN A 245 -2.87 -7.81 -1.76
N GLN A 246 -3.51 -7.71 -2.92
CA GLN A 246 -4.76 -6.96 -3.08
C GLN A 246 -5.88 -7.55 -2.22
N ALA A 247 -6.05 -8.87 -2.19
CA ALA A 247 -7.05 -9.54 -1.37
C ALA A 247 -6.83 -9.29 0.13
N ALA A 248 -5.58 -9.35 0.60
CA ALA A 248 -5.23 -9.02 1.99
C ALA A 248 -5.56 -7.56 2.34
N GLN A 249 -5.26 -6.61 1.42
CA GLN A 249 -5.59 -5.19 1.61
C GLN A 249 -7.10 -4.94 1.61
N ILE A 250 -7.84 -5.56 0.69
CA ILE A 250 -9.31 -5.49 0.64
C ILE A 250 -9.90 -6.05 1.94
N ALA A 251 -9.36 -7.17 2.43
CA ALA A 251 -9.84 -7.79 3.66
C ALA A 251 -9.56 -6.93 4.89
N LEU A 252 -8.36 -6.35 4.99
CA LEU A 252 -8.01 -5.41 6.05
C LEU A 252 -8.90 -4.17 6.02
N HIS A 253 -9.11 -3.59 4.83
CA HIS A 253 -9.99 -2.44 4.67
C HIS A 253 -11.44 -2.77 5.04
N THR A 254 -11.94 -3.95 4.63
CA THR A 254 -13.28 -4.43 4.99
C THR A 254 -13.40 -4.70 6.49
N ALA A 255 -12.34 -5.16 7.15
CA ALA A 255 -12.31 -5.34 8.59
C ALA A 255 -12.35 -4.01 9.34
N LEU A 256 -11.61 -3.01 8.89
CA LEU A 256 -11.66 -1.64 9.44
C LEU A 256 -13.05 -1.00 9.29
N GLN A 257 -13.81 -1.44 8.29
CA GLN A 257 -15.19 -1.01 8.07
C GLN A 257 -16.20 -1.76 8.96
N ARG A 258 -15.87 -2.86 9.62
CA ARG A 258 -16.82 -3.58 10.48
C ARG A 258 -17.01 -2.85 11.81
N ALA A 259 -18.20 -2.96 12.40
CA ALA A 259 -18.39 -2.45 13.76
C ALA A 259 -17.46 -3.22 14.73
N PRO A 260 -16.79 -2.54 15.67
CA PRO A 260 -15.96 -3.18 16.67
C PRO A 260 -16.75 -4.19 17.47
N ALA A 261 -16.12 -5.28 17.90
CA ALA A 261 -16.77 -6.26 18.78
C ALA A 261 -17.20 -5.63 20.12
N ASP A 262 -16.44 -4.67 20.63
CA ASP A 262 -16.75 -3.92 21.86
C ASP A 262 -17.90 -2.91 21.63
N PRO A 263 -19.07 -3.08 22.27
CA PRO A 263 -20.19 -2.15 22.15
C PRO A 263 -19.88 -0.74 22.65
N GLN A 264 -18.90 -0.55 23.54
CA GLN A 264 -18.52 0.78 24.05
C GLN A 264 -17.80 1.63 23.01
N MET A 265 -17.15 0.98 22.05
CA MET A 265 -16.46 1.63 20.94
C MET A 265 -17.40 2.01 19.80
N ARG A 266 -18.67 1.57 19.84
CA ARG A 266 -19.66 1.80 18.78
C ARG A 266 -20.42 3.11 19.00
N LYS A 267 -20.72 3.80 17.90
CA LYS A 267 -21.63 4.95 17.88
C LYS A 267 -23.08 4.52 18.07
N PHE A 268 -23.49 3.47 17.37
CA PHE A 268 -24.84 2.92 17.48
C PHE A 268 -24.83 1.58 18.21
N LYS A 269 -25.68 1.44 19.23
CA LYS A 269 -25.85 0.18 19.96
C LYS A 269 -26.59 -0.82 19.07
N PRO A 270 -26.13 -2.08 18.95
CA PRO A 270 -26.81 -3.08 18.15
C PRO A 270 -28.20 -3.40 18.76
N ALA A 271 -29.17 -3.71 17.89
CA ALA A 271 -30.46 -4.22 18.31
C ALA A 271 -30.30 -5.59 19.00
N ALA A 272 -31.29 -5.96 19.82
CA ALA A 272 -31.29 -7.25 20.52
C ALA A 272 -31.36 -8.44 19.55
N GLU A 273 -32.05 -8.25 18.42
CA GLU A 273 -32.24 -9.26 17.38
C GLU A 273 -31.76 -8.71 16.04
N LEU A 274 -30.99 -9.51 15.30
CA LEU A 274 -30.45 -9.17 14.00
C LEU A 274 -31.02 -10.10 12.94
N GLN A 275 -31.71 -9.55 11.96
CA GLN A 275 -32.10 -10.23 10.75
C GLN A 275 -30.86 -10.46 9.87
N ARG A 276 -30.65 -11.71 9.45
CA ARG A 276 -29.46 -12.16 8.69
C ARG A 276 -29.79 -12.59 7.26
N ASP A 277 -31.07 -12.76 6.96
CA ASP A 277 -31.57 -13.30 5.71
C ASP A 277 -32.93 -12.71 5.31
N GLY A 278 -33.36 -13.07 4.10
CA GLY A 278 -34.60 -12.57 3.50
C GLY A 278 -34.45 -11.31 2.67
N THR A 279 -35.58 -10.68 2.38
CA THR A 279 -35.67 -9.40 1.66
C THR A 279 -36.29 -8.37 2.57
N LEU A 280 -35.71 -7.18 2.62
CA LEU A 280 -36.34 -6.07 3.32
C LEU A 280 -37.65 -5.69 2.64
N SER A 281 -38.66 -5.34 3.46
CA SER A 281 -39.88 -4.70 2.97
C SER A 281 -39.57 -3.29 2.49
N ASP A 282 -40.36 -2.79 1.53
CA ASP A 282 -40.19 -1.45 0.98
C ASP A 282 -40.37 -0.36 2.05
N GLU A 283 -41.26 -0.60 3.01
CA GLU A 283 -41.49 0.30 4.15
C GLU A 283 -40.26 0.37 5.05
N ARG A 284 -39.63 -0.77 5.35
CA ARG A 284 -38.40 -0.81 6.15
C ARG A 284 -37.22 -0.14 5.42
N LEU A 285 -37.17 -0.29 4.10
CA LEU A 285 -36.19 0.40 3.27
C LEU A 285 -36.39 1.92 3.30
N ARG A 286 -37.64 2.40 3.27
CA ARG A 286 -37.94 3.83 3.38
C ARG A 286 -37.53 4.39 4.74
N GLU A 287 -37.87 3.71 5.83
CA GLU A 287 -37.47 4.09 7.19
C GLU A 287 -35.94 4.21 7.33
N LEU A 288 -35.21 3.24 6.77
CA LEU A 288 -33.74 3.26 6.75
C LEU A 288 -33.20 4.49 6.03
N ILE A 289 -33.79 4.85 4.90
CA ILE A 289 -33.35 5.98 4.08
C ILE A 289 -33.59 7.29 4.83
N GLU A 290 -34.81 7.50 5.35
CA GLU A 290 -35.17 8.71 6.09
C GLU A 290 -34.31 8.91 7.34
N ALA A 291 -34.10 7.84 8.10
CA ALA A 291 -33.28 7.91 9.29
C ALA A 291 -31.79 8.11 8.99
N THR A 292 -31.31 7.61 7.85
CA THR A 292 -29.92 7.89 7.46
C THR A 292 -29.75 9.32 6.95
N ASP A 293 -30.73 9.89 6.25
CA ASP A 293 -30.74 11.31 5.88
C ASP A 293 -30.68 12.22 7.13
N ALA A 294 -31.40 11.86 8.20
CA ALA A 294 -31.34 12.57 9.48
C ALA A 294 -29.94 12.52 10.11
N ILE A 295 -29.25 11.38 10.03
CA ILE A 295 -27.87 11.22 10.54
C ILE A 295 -26.90 12.08 9.73
N VAL A 296 -27.00 12.08 8.41
CA VAL A 296 -26.10 12.86 7.53
C VAL A 296 -26.35 14.36 7.64
N ALA A 297 -27.57 14.77 7.97
CA ALA A 297 -27.92 16.17 8.22
C ALA A 297 -27.41 16.70 9.57
N ASP A 298 -26.96 15.83 10.47
CA ASP A 298 -26.46 16.24 11.78
C ASP A 298 -25.05 16.86 11.66
N SER A 299 -24.96 18.18 11.85
CA SER A 299 -23.70 18.90 11.85
C SER A 299 -22.70 18.43 12.91
N ALA A 300 -23.17 17.84 14.02
CA ALA A 300 -22.31 17.28 15.05
C ALA A 300 -21.56 16.02 14.56
N LEU A 301 -22.15 15.31 13.59
CA LEU A 301 -21.56 14.13 12.96
C LEU A 301 -20.20 14.46 12.31
N HIS A 302 -20.09 15.64 11.69
CA HIS A 302 -18.86 16.07 11.04
C HIS A 302 -17.72 16.29 12.04
N ALA A 303 -18.01 17.01 13.13
CA ALA A 303 -17.02 17.27 14.19
C ALA A 303 -16.54 15.95 14.84
N GLU A 304 -17.45 15.02 15.09
CA GLU A 304 -17.11 13.70 15.63
C GLU A 304 -16.29 12.86 14.64
N LEU A 305 -16.61 12.91 13.34
CA LEU A 305 -15.87 12.21 12.28
C LEU A 305 -14.42 12.71 12.23
N VAL A 306 -14.23 14.03 12.25
CA VAL A 306 -12.92 14.67 12.26
C VAL A 306 -12.10 14.23 13.49
N GLU A 307 -12.70 14.20 14.68
CA GLU A 307 -12.01 13.79 15.90
C GLU A 307 -11.65 12.30 15.88
N LEU A 308 -12.52 11.44 15.35
CA LEU A 308 -12.24 10.02 15.23
C LEU A 308 -11.14 9.75 14.19
N MET A 309 -11.11 10.49 13.08
CA MET A 309 -10.00 10.42 12.11
C MET A 309 -8.67 10.81 12.75
N ARG A 310 -8.62 11.88 13.55
CA ARG A 310 -7.40 12.31 14.26
C ARG A 310 -6.90 11.27 15.26
N SER A 311 -7.82 10.68 16.04
CA SER A 311 -7.45 9.73 17.10
C SER A 311 -7.11 8.33 16.59
N THR A 312 -7.75 7.86 15.52
CA THR A 312 -7.55 6.49 14.99
C THR A 312 -6.61 6.43 13.79
N GLY A 313 -6.42 7.55 13.07
CA GLY A 313 -5.69 7.57 11.79
C GLY A 313 -6.44 6.89 10.63
N HIS A 314 -7.69 6.47 10.84
CA HIS A 314 -8.53 5.88 9.79
C HIS A 314 -9.05 6.95 8.82
N SER A 315 -9.32 6.56 7.58
CA SER A 315 -9.96 7.44 6.60
C SER A 315 -11.42 7.72 6.97
N ALA A 316 -11.94 8.87 6.51
CA ALA A 316 -13.34 9.21 6.69
C ALA A 316 -14.27 8.12 6.13
N ASP A 317 -13.98 7.62 4.93
CA ASP A 317 -14.79 6.58 4.28
C ASP A 317 -14.87 5.30 5.13
N ALA A 318 -13.75 4.87 5.73
CA ALA A 318 -13.74 3.71 6.59
C ALA A 318 -14.63 3.90 7.82
N ILE A 319 -14.55 5.08 8.45
CA ILE A 319 -15.37 5.43 9.62
C ILE A 319 -16.86 5.55 9.24
N LEU A 320 -17.18 6.20 8.13
CA LEU A 320 -18.55 6.40 7.67
C LEU A 320 -19.21 5.07 7.29
N ILE A 321 -18.50 4.19 6.58
CA ILE A 321 -18.99 2.84 6.26
C ILE A 321 -19.17 2.03 7.55
N ARG A 322 -18.27 2.18 8.50
CA ARG A 322 -18.39 1.55 9.82
C ARG A 322 -19.63 2.05 10.56
N TRP A 323 -19.87 3.35 10.62
CA TRP A 323 -21.07 3.93 11.23
C TRP A 323 -22.34 3.51 10.51
N GLN A 324 -22.32 3.39 9.17
CA GLN A 324 -23.45 2.85 8.41
C GLN A 324 -23.76 1.40 8.82
N ARG A 325 -22.74 0.57 9.00
CA ARG A 325 -22.90 -0.82 9.47
C ARG A 325 -23.38 -0.90 10.92
N GLU A 326 -22.83 -0.08 11.81
CA GLU A 326 -23.32 0.05 13.19
C GLU A 326 -24.79 0.49 13.23
N TYR A 327 -25.17 1.44 12.38
CA TYR A 327 -26.54 1.90 12.26
C TYR A 327 -27.47 0.78 11.77
N LEU A 328 -27.08 0.02 10.75
CA LEU A 328 -27.84 -1.13 10.27
C LEU A 328 -28.09 -2.16 11.39
N GLU A 329 -27.08 -2.45 12.22
CA GLU A 329 -27.27 -3.33 13.39
C GLU A 329 -28.20 -2.72 14.43
N SER A 330 -28.12 -1.42 14.66
CA SER A 330 -29.00 -0.74 15.63
C SER A 330 -30.48 -0.80 15.25
N VAL A 331 -30.76 -0.97 13.95
CA VAL A 331 -32.12 -1.18 13.43
C VAL A 331 -32.43 -2.66 13.16
N GLY A 332 -31.64 -3.60 13.68
CA GLY A 332 -31.94 -5.02 13.61
C GLY A 332 -31.52 -5.72 12.32
N LEU A 333 -30.57 -5.16 11.56
CA LEU A 333 -29.99 -5.81 10.39
C LEU A 333 -28.55 -6.19 10.65
N GLU A 334 -28.18 -7.45 10.41
CA GLU A 334 -26.77 -7.83 10.42
C GLU A 334 -25.99 -7.00 9.37
N GLN A 335 -24.76 -6.57 9.71
CA GLN A 335 -24.02 -5.57 8.93
C GLN A 335 -23.84 -5.96 7.47
N ASP A 336 -23.36 -7.18 7.21
CA ASP A 336 -23.08 -7.65 5.86
C ASP A 336 -24.39 -7.85 5.07
N PHE A 337 -25.41 -8.41 5.71
CA PHE A 337 -26.75 -8.55 5.15
C PHE A 337 -27.35 -7.19 4.78
N GLY A 338 -27.39 -6.24 5.70
CA GLY A 338 -27.95 -4.91 5.48
C GLY A 338 -27.24 -4.17 4.35
N VAL A 339 -25.91 -4.18 4.32
CA VAL A 339 -25.11 -3.59 3.24
C VAL A 339 -25.40 -4.29 1.91
N ALA A 340 -25.49 -5.62 1.89
CA ALA A 340 -25.81 -6.37 0.68
C ALA A 340 -27.22 -6.04 0.14
N GLN A 341 -28.21 -5.87 1.03
CA GLN A 341 -29.56 -5.45 0.64
C GLN A 341 -29.53 -4.05 0.01
N LEU A 342 -28.89 -3.08 0.67
CA LEU A 342 -28.75 -1.71 0.15
C LEU A 342 -28.08 -1.68 -1.23
N ARG A 343 -27.02 -2.47 -1.42
CA ARG A 343 -26.31 -2.58 -2.71
C ARG A 343 -27.13 -3.22 -3.83
N ARG A 344 -28.07 -4.11 -3.49
CA ARG A 344 -28.93 -4.80 -4.48
C ARG A 344 -30.13 -3.97 -4.90
N LEU A 345 -30.49 -2.91 -4.18
CA LEU A 345 -31.65 -2.08 -4.48
C LEU A 345 -31.71 -1.59 -5.93
N PRO A 346 -30.63 -1.06 -6.54
CA PRO A 346 -30.70 -0.57 -7.91
C PRO A 346 -31.06 -1.67 -8.92
N LEU A 347 -30.50 -2.86 -8.75
CA LEU A 347 -30.75 -4.01 -9.62
C LEU A 347 -32.17 -4.56 -9.43
N ARG A 348 -32.62 -4.66 -8.17
CA ARG A 348 -33.97 -5.11 -7.81
C ARG A 348 -35.01 -4.20 -8.46
N TYR A 349 -34.83 -2.88 -8.39
CA TYR A 349 -35.71 -1.91 -9.04
C TYR A 349 -35.70 -2.01 -10.57
N GLN A 350 -34.52 -2.12 -11.20
CA GLN A 350 -34.44 -2.29 -12.65
C GLN A 350 -35.18 -3.54 -13.11
N THR A 351 -35.07 -4.63 -12.35
CA THR A 351 -35.70 -5.91 -12.66
C THR A 351 -37.22 -5.84 -12.46
N GLU A 352 -37.69 -5.26 -11.35
CA GLU A 352 -39.11 -5.07 -11.07
C GLU A 352 -39.77 -4.13 -12.09
N ARG A 353 -39.09 -3.04 -12.47
CA ARG A 353 -39.54 -2.13 -13.53
C ARG A 353 -39.63 -2.84 -14.88
N ALA A 354 -38.61 -3.60 -15.25
CA ALA A 354 -38.61 -4.36 -16.51
C ALA A 354 -39.73 -5.41 -16.53
N ALA A 355 -39.94 -6.14 -15.42
CA ALA A 355 -41.00 -7.13 -15.28
C ALA A 355 -42.39 -6.49 -15.41
N ARG A 356 -42.61 -5.31 -14.81
CA ARG A 356 -43.87 -4.56 -14.95
C ARG A 356 -44.10 -4.08 -16.37
N LEU A 357 -43.09 -3.51 -17.03
CA LEU A 357 -43.18 -3.09 -18.44
C LEU A 357 -43.48 -4.28 -19.37
N ALA A 358 -42.98 -5.47 -19.04
CA ALA A 358 -43.28 -6.70 -19.77
C ALA A 358 -44.66 -7.29 -19.47
N ALA A 359 -45.16 -7.11 -18.23
CA ALA A 359 -46.48 -7.58 -17.80
C ALA A 359 -47.61 -6.59 -18.13
N ALA A 360 -47.27 -5.33 -18.42
CA ALA A 360 -48.22 -4.37 -18.94
C ALA A 360 -48.83 -4.97 -20.22
N PRO A 361 -50.15 -5.25 -20.25
CA PRO A 361 -50.77 -5.77 -21.45
C PRO A 361 -50.42 -4.80 -22.57
N ALA A 362 -49.97 -5.32 -23.71
CA ALA A 362 -49.80 -4.52 -24.91
C ALA A 362 -51.16 -3.88 -25.15
N ALA A 363 -51.31 -2.64 -24.69
CA ALA A 363 -52.54 -1.90 -24.85
C ALA A 363 -52.61 -1.70 -26.35
N ASP A 364 -53.36 -2.56 -27.01
CA ASP A 364 -53.87 -2.28 -28.34
C ASP A 364 -54.58 -0.95 -28.17
N VAL A 365 -53.90 0.11 -28.59
CA VAL A 365 -54.41 1.46 -28.70
C VAL A 365 -55.43 1.44 -29.83
N ALA A 366 -56.52 0.71 -29.62
CA ALA A 366 -57.73 0.87 -30.37
C ALA A 366 -58.44 2.10 -29.78
N PRO A 367 -58.63 3.17 -30.56
CA PRO A 367 -59.36 4.35 -30.09
C PRO A 367 -60.84 3.97 -29.94
N SER A 368 -61.24 3.41 -28.81
CA SER A 368 -62.65 3.15 -28.51
C SER A 368 -63.22 4.30 -27.67
N SER A 369 -63.94 5.17 -28.36
CA SER A 369 -64.84 6.15 -27.75
C SER A 369 -66.03 5.41 -27.15
N GLY A 370 -66.04 5.13 -25.84
CA GLY A 370 -67.24 4.58 -25.21
C GLY A 370 -67.08 4.07 -23.80
N GLY A 371 -67.35 4.95 -22.82
CA GLY A 371 -68.16 4.65 -21.64
C GLY A 371 -67.71 3.53 -20.69
N GLY A 372 -67.05 3.93 -19.61
CA GLY A 372 -67.52 3.59 -18.26
C GLY A 372 -67.30 2.16 -17.76
N ALA A 373 -66.08 1.84 -17.35
CA ALA A 373 -65.85 0.93 -16.24
C ALA A 373 -64.55 1.34 -15.54
N ALA A 374 -64.66 1.78 -14.29
CA ALA A 374 -63.51 2.12 -13.45
C ALA A 374 -62.71 0.84 -13.19
N ALA A 375 -61.70 0.59 -14.01
CA ALA A 375 -60.67 -0.38 -13.72
C ALA A 375 -60.10 -0.03 -12.35
N ALA A 376 -60.20 -0.95 -11.39
CA ALA A 376 -59.62 -0.80 -10.07
C ALA A 376 -58.14 -0.49 -10.26
N ALA A 377 -57.77 0.78 -10.03
CA ALA A 377 -56.40 1.23 -10.13
C ALA A 377 -55.60 0.34 -9.17
N VAL A 378 -54.77 -0.53 -9.73
CA VAL A 378 -53.67 -1.14 -8.98
C VAL A 378 -52.99 0.04 -8.31
N PRO A 379 -52.88 0.08 -6.98
CA PRO A 379 -52.23 1.20 -6.32
C PRO A 379 -50.86 1.33 -6.94
N GLU A 380 -50.67 2.40 -7.71
CA GLU A 380 -49.35 2.80 -8.20
C GLU A 380 -48.51 2.89 -6.94
N LEU A 381 -47.64 1.89 -6.74
CA LEU A 381 -46.50 2.04 -5.87
C LEU A 381 -45.82 3.30 -6.38
N ASP A 382 -46.01 4.39 -5.64
CA ASP A 382 -45.68 5.74 -6.06
C ASP A 382 -44.25 5.74 -6.61
N GLU A 383 -44.13 5.69 -7.94
CA GLU A 383 -42.84 5.61 -8.62
C GLU A 383 -42.02 6.86 -8.28
N SER A 384 -42.71 7.94 -7.91
CA SER A 384 -42.12 9.14 -7.29
C SER A 384 -41.47 8.81 -5.96
N ALA A 385 -42.16 8.16 -5.02
CA ALA A 385 -41.61 7.83 -3.69
C ALA A 385 -40.40 6.89 -3.76
N LEU A 386 -40.42 5.87 -4.62
CA LEU A 386 -39.29 4.95 -4.81
C LEU A 386 -38.14 5.61 -5.58
N GLY A 387 -38.43 6.42 -6.61
CA GLY A 387 -37.44 7.24 -7.30
C GLY A 387 -36.79 8.27 -6.36
N MET A 388 -37.56 8.87 -5.46
CA MET A 388 -37.07 9.76 -4.40
C MET A 388 -36.21 9.01 -3.39
N ALA A 389 -36.57 7.78 -3.01
CA ALA A 389 -35.76 6.93 -2.12
C ALA A 389 -34.40 6.57 -2.74
N PHE A 390 -34.34 6.25 -4.03
CA PHE A 390 -33.08 6.05 -4.76
C PHE A 390 -32.28 7.34 -4.92
N GLY A 391 -32.97 8.44 -5.22
CA GLY A 391 -32.38 9.78 -5.23
C GLY A 391 -31.75 10.11 -3.88
N ALA A 392 -32.46 9.84 -2.78
CA ALA A 392 -32.00 10.06 -1.41
C ALA A 392 -30.79 9.18 -1.07
N LEU A 393 -30.80 7.88 -1.37
CA LEU A 393 -29.63 7.00 -1.14
C LEU A 393 -28.39 7.44 -1.93
N ARG A 394 -28.57 7.89 -3.17
CA ARG A 394 -27.47 8.40 -3.99
C ARG A 394 -26.96 9.74 -3.46
N LEU A 395 -27.87 10.67 -3.16
CA LEU A 395 -27.55 11.95 -2.53
C LEU A 395 -26.87 11.73 -1.17
N MET A 396 -27.24 10.70 -0.44
CA MET A 396 -26.63 10.33 0.83
C MET A 396 -25.21 9.79 0.63
N ALA A 397 -24.99 8.89 -0.33
CA ALA A 397 -23.64 8.45 -0.69
C ALA A 397 -22.75 9.63 -1.13
N ASP A 398 -23.29 10.52 -1.97
CA ASP A 398 -22.61 11.73 -2.42
C ASP A 398 -22.33 12.68 -1.25
N LYS A 399 -23.29 12.86 -0.31
CA LYS A 399 -23.12 13.66 0.91
C LYS A 399 -22.09 13.05 1.86
N LEU A 400 -22.08 11.74 2.05
CA LEU A 400 -21.10 11.04 2.88
C LEU A 400 -19.70 11.16 2.28
N GLU A 401 -19.57 10.98 0.96
CA GLU A 401 -18.32 11.21 0.26
C GLU A 401 -17.87 12.68 0.39
N HIS A 402 -18.81 13.63 0.28
CA HIS A 402 -18.53 15.04 0.49
C HIS A 402 -18.08 15.33 1.94
N LEU A 403 -18.79 14.82 2.94
CA LEU A 403 -18.43 14.92 4.36
C LEU A 403 -17.05 14.32 4.63
N GLY A 404 -16.72 13.19 3.99
CA GLY A 404 -15.42 12.56 4.11
C GLY A 404 -14.30 13.38 3.48
N ARG A 405 -14.56 14.02 2.33
CA ARG A 405 -13.64 14.99 1.72
C ARG A 405 -13.44 16.21 2.62
N GLU A 406 -14.50 16.82 3.14
CA GLU A 406 -14.39 17.96 4.07
C GLU A 406 -13.61 17.56 5.34
N ALA A 407 -13.90 16.39 5.92
CA ALA A 407 -13.23 15.93 7.13
C ALA A 407 -11.75 15.67 6.86
N THR A 408 -11.41 15.11 5.70
CA THR A 408 -10.02 14.94 5.27
C THR A 408 -9.32 16.29 5.12
N ILE A 409 -9.98 17.29 4.53
CA ILE A 409 -9.45 18.66 4.42
C ILE A 409 -9.25 19.25 5.82
N GLU A 410 -10.17 19.08 6.76
CA GLU A 410 -10.01 19.62 8.10
C GLU A 410 -8.89 18.93 8.90
N VAL A 411 -8.82 17.60 8.86
CA VAL A 411 -7.80 16.80 9.56
C VAL A 411 -6.40 17.11 9.02
N THR A 412 -6.29 17.37 7.71
CA THR A 412 -5.03 17.72 7.07
C THR A 412 -4.73 19.21 7.07
N ARG A 413 -5.57 20.04 7.71
CA ARG A 413 -5.33 21.48 7.81
C ARG A 413 -4.07 21.71 8.65
N PRO A 414 -2.99 22.26 8.07
CA PRO A 414 -1.77 22.53 8.82
C PRO A 414 -2.02 23.62 9.85
N THR A 415 -1.30 23.58 10.96
CA THR A 415 -1.27 24.69 11.92
C THR A 415 -0.86 25.98 11.19
N PRO A 416 -1.58 27.10 11.37
CA PRO A 416 -1.23 28.35 10.71
C PRO A 416 0.24 28.73 10.98
N LYS A 417 1.02 28.88 9.90
CA LYS A 417 2.41 29.35 9.97
C LYS A 417 2.45 30.86 9.74
N GLU A 418 3.35 31.53 10.45
CA GLU A 418 3.76 32.89 10.14
C GLU A 418 4.21 32.98 8.67
N ILE A 419 3.89 34.08 7.99
CA ILE A 419 4.16 34.24 6.55
C ILE A 419 5.66 34.05 6.24
N ALA A 420 6.55 34.51 7.13
CA ALA A 420 7.99 34.37 6.98
C ALA A 420 8.48 32.91 7.03
N LEU A 421 7.68 32.00 7.61
CA LEU A 421 8.00 30.58 7.73
C LEU A 421 7.34 29.73 6.64
N ARG A 422 6.51 30.34 5.76
CA ARG A 422 5.89 29.64 4.63
C ARG A 422 6.90 29.43 3.53
N ARG A 423 6.78 28.30 2.82
CA ARG A 423 7.61 27.97 1.66
C ARG A 423 7.25 28.84 0.47
N PHE A 424 5.95 29.11 0.30
CA PHE A 424 5.44 29.94 -0.78
C PHE A 424 4.80 31.21 -0.22
N LYS A 425 5.13 32.35 -0.81
CA LYS A 425 4.52 33.64 -0.47
C LYS A 425 3.08 33.68 -1.04
N PRO A 426 2.06 34.01 -0.23
CA PRO A 426 0.69 34.18 -0.71
C PRO A 426 0.57 35.33 -1.73
N ALA A 427 -0.28 35.19 -2.76
CA ALA A 427 -0.44 36.19 -3.82
C ALA A 427 -0.96 37.55 -3.31
N ASN A 428 -1.78 37.53 -2.25
CA ASN A 428 -2.39 38.74 -1.68
C ASN A 428 -1.38 39.68 -0.98
N VAL A 429 -0.16 39.21 -0.66
CA VAL A 429 0.86 40.03 0.01
C VAL A 429 1.45 41.09 -0.94
N GLU A 430 1.56 40.80 -2.23
CA GLU A 430 2.18 41.71 -3.21
C GLU A 430 1.16 42.56 -3.98
N GLY A 431 -0.08 42.06 -4.16
CA GLY A 431 -1.11 42.73 -4.97
C GLY A 431 -2.34 43.24 -4.20
N GLY A 432 -2.52 42.87 -2.93
CA GLY A 432 -3.71 43.23 -2.14
C GLY A 432 -5.03 42.62 -2.60
N GLU A 433 -5.04 41.82 -3.68
CA GLU A 433 -6.23 41.13 -4.15
C GLU A 433 -6.64 40.03 -3.17
N ALA A 434 -7.94 39.93 -2.89
CA ALA A 434 -8.48 38.86 -2.06
C ALA A 434 -8.26 37.50 -2.74
N LEU A 435 -7.87 36.50 -1.95
CA LEU A 435 -7.75 35.12 -2.45
C LEU A 435 -9.11 34.62 -2.94
N GLN A 436 -9.11 33.86 -4.03
CA GLN A 436 -10.32 33.22 -4.54
C GLN A 436 -10.84 32.22 -3.50
N SER A 437 -12.00 32.53 -2.93
CA SER A 437 -12.70 31.70 -1.93
C SER A 437 -14.07 31.21 -2.40
N SER A 438 -14.44 31.49 -3.65
CA SER A 438 -15.74 31.13 -4.24
C SER A 438 -15.64 30.86 -5.75
N GLY A 439 -16.70 30.28 -6.29
CA GLY A 439 -16.79 29.90 -7.70
C GLY A 439 -16.06 28.58 -7.97
N SER A 440 -15.59 28.42 -9.20
CA SER A 440 -14.92 27.18 -9.62
C SER A 440 -13.54 27.51 -10.19
N LEU A 441 -12.53 26.71 -9.88
CA LEU A 441 -11.17 26.91 -10.44
C LEU A 441 -11.19 26.78 -11.96
N THR A 442 -10.50 27.65 -12.68
CA THR A 442 -10.36 27.51 -14.13
C THR A 442 -9.49 26.31 -14.47
N ARG A 443 -9.63 25.81 -15.71
CA ARG A 443 -8.80 24.72 -16.22
C ARG A 443 -7.31 25.06 -16.09
N GLU A 444 -6.95 26.31 -16.40
CA GLU A 444 -5.59 26.83 -16.37
C GLU A 444 -5.05 26.87 -14.95
N GLN A 445 -5.85 27.28 -13.95
CA GLN A 445 -5.47 27.25 -12.54
C GLN A 445 -5.18 25.82 -12.08
N VAL A 446 -6.05 24.86 -12.40
CA VAL A 446 -5.87 23.44 -12.03
C VAL A 446 -4.62 22.87 -12.70
N MET A 447 -4.45 23.10 -14.00
CA MET A 447 -3.29 22.61 -14.77
C MET A 447 -1.97 23.19 -14.24
N ARG A 448 -1.95 24.49 -13.93
CA ARG A 448 -0.79 25.17 -13.36
C ARG A 448 -0.47 24.63 -11.98
N PHE A 449 -1.48 24.44 -11.14
CA PHE A 449 -1.30 23.82 -9.82
C PHE A 449 -0.70 22.41 -9.95
N THR A 450 -1.32 21.50 -10.69
CA THR A 450 -0.89 20.09 -10.76
C THR A 450 0.52 19.96 -11.32
N THR A 451 0.86 20.72 -12.35
CA THR A 451 2.16 20.61 -13.04
C THR A 451 3.29 21.13 -12.15
N GLU A 452 3.13 22.34 -11.62
CA GLU A 452 4.17 22.93 -10.77
C GLU A 452 4.26 22.24 -9.41
N ALA A 453 3.13 21.81 -8.84
CA ALA A 453 3.13 21.07 -7.60
C ALA A 453 3.85 19.73 -7.70
N ALA A 454 3.60 18.98 -8.79
CA ALA A 454 4.33 17.75 -9.06
C ALA A 454 5.84 18.00 -9.20
N ARG A 455 6.22 19.06 -9.93
CA ARG A 455 7.61 19.44 -10.16
C ARG A 455 8.34 19.72 -8.85
N TRP A 456 7.81 20.61 -8.01
CA TRP A 456 8.50 20.99 -6.78
C TRP A 456 8.48 19.87 -5.72
N LEU A 457 7.44 19.04 -5.65
CA LEU A 457 7.41 17.89 -4.73
C LEU A 457 8.56 16.90 -4.98
N LEU A 458 9.00 16.79 -6.23
CA LEU A 458 10.09 15.91 -6.66
C LEU A 458 11.47 16.58 -6.66
N GLU A 459 11.54 17.89 -6.40
CA GLU A 459 12.82 18.58 -6.26
C GLU A 459 13.60 18.02 -5.08
N ARG A 460 14.92 17.88 -5.26
CA ARG A 460 15.84 17.35 -4.24
C ARG A 460 15.69 18.07 -2.90
N GLU A 461 15.51 19.38 -2.93
CA GLU A 461 15.34 20.20 -1.73
C GLU A 461 14.09 19.79 -0.92
N SER A 462 12.95 19.56 -1.60
CA SER A 462 11.72 19.06 -0.98
C SER A 462 11.93 17.70 -0.32
N ILE A 463 12.60 16.79 -1.03
CA ILE A 463 12.89 15.44 -0.52
C ILE A 463 13.78 15.50 0.73
N GLU A 464 14.82 16.34 0.72
CA GLU A 464 15.70 16.54 1.87
C GLU A 464 14.96 17.12 3.07
N MET A 465 14.11 18.13 2.85
CA MET A 465 13.28 18.72 3.91
C MET A 465 12.30 17.70 4.51
N LEU A 466 11.61 16.91 3.68
CA LEU A 466 10.69 15.84 4.12
C LEU A 466 11.42 14.69 4.84
N ALA A 467 12.67 14.41 4.48
CA ALA A 467 13.47 13.37 5.11
C ALA A 467 13.90 13.74 6.54
N ARG A 468 14.03 15.03 6.83
CA ARG A 468 14.48 15.54 8.14
C ARG A 468 13.39 15.50 9.21
N VAL A 469 12.13 15.48 8.82
CA VAL A 469 11.00 15.35 9.75
C VAL A 469 10.63 13.88 9.98
N ASP A 470 10.06 13.58 11.15
CA ASP A 470 9.63 12.22 11.51
C ASP A 470 8.49 11.72 10.60
N ASP A 471 8.23 10.41 10.65
CA ASP A 471 7.23 9.78 9.77
C ASP A 471 5.81 10.34 9.98
N ALA A 472 5.46 10.74 11.21
CA ALA A 472 4.13 11.26 11.53
C ALA A 472 3.92 12.69 10.99
N THR A 473 4.97 13.50 10.94
CA THR A 473 4.90 14.90 10.46
C THR A 473 5.18 15.07 8.97
N ARG A 474 5.79 14.08 8.31
CA ARG A 474 6.16 14.16 6.89
C ARG A 474 4.97 14.38 5.96
N GLY A 475 3.89 13.60 6.12
CA GLY A 475 2.68 13.73 5.33
C GLY A 475 2.03 15.12 5.51
N PRO A 476 1.74 15.54 6.75
CA PRO A 476 1.23 16.87 7.05
C PRO A 476 2.07 18.02 6.47
N LEU A 477 3.41 17.91 6.51
CA LEU A 477 4.30 18.93 5.93
C LEU A 477 4.15 19.04 4.41
N SER A 478 4.09 17.90 3.70
CA SER A 478 3.88 17.88 2.25
C SER A 478 2.54 18.52 1.87
N VAL A 479 1.48 18.22 2.62
CA VAL A 479 0.15 18.83 2.41
C VAL A 479 0.16 20.33 2.70
N SER A 480 0.88 20.76 3.74
CA SER A 480 1.05 22.19 4.05
C SER A 480 1.65 22.96 2.88
N TRP A 481 2.67 22.42 2.23
CA TRP A 481 3.29 23.07 1.07
C TRP A 481 2.35 23.13 -0.14
N GLN A 482 1.55 22.10 -0.38
CA GLN A 482 0.54 22.10 -1.45
C GLN A 482 -0.52 23.18 -1.22
N ARG A 483 -0.95 23.37 0.04
CA ARG A 483 -1.89 24.43 0.43
C ARG A 483 -1.27 25.83 0.32
N GLU A 484 -0.05 26.02 0.80
CA GLU A 484 0.70 27.27 0.64
C GLU A 484 0.85 27.63 -0.86
N TYR A 485 1.02 26.62 -1.72
CA TYR A 485 1.10 26.83 -3.16
C TYR A 485 -0.25 27.24 -3.79
N LEU A 486 -1.40 26.81 -3.25
CA LEU A 486 -2.71 27.32 -3.68
C LEU A 486 -2.85 28.83 -3.42
N GLU A 487 -2.46 29.29 -2.23
CA GLU A 487 -2.49 30.73 -1.91
C GLU A 487 -1.52 31.54 -2.76
N HIS A 488 -0.36 30.94 -3.09
CA HIS A 488 0.57 31.53 -4.04
C HIS A 488 -0.03 31.69 -5.45
N LEU A 489 -0.95 30.80 -5.84
CA LEU A 489 -1.73 30.91 -7.07
C LEU A 489 -3.00 31.79 -6.93
N GLY A 490 -3.17 32.48 -5.79
CA GLY A 490 -4.31 33.35 -5.53
C GLY A 490 -5.58 32.61 -5.12
N VAL A 491 -5.48 31.37 -4.63
CA VAL A 491 -6.61 30.54 -4.22
C VAL A 491 -6.56 30.29 -2.71
N GLU A 492 -7.66 30.49 -2.01
CA GLU A 492 -7.76 30.18 -0.58
C GLU A 492 -7.53 28.67 -0.35
N GLN A 493 -6.78 28.30 0.69
CA GLN A 493 -6.27 26.93 0.89
C GLN A 493 -7.39 25.88 0.90
N ASP A 494 -8.38 26.04 1.78
CA ASP A 494 -9.44 25.05 1.98
C ASP A 494 -10.36 25.00 0.76
N PHE A 495 -10.73 26.15 0.21
CA PHE A 495 -11.49 26.24 -1.04
C PHE A 495 -10.75 25.57 -2.20
N GLY A 496 -9.45 25.80 -2.36
CA GLY A 496 -8.64 25.16 -3.39
C GLY A 496 -8.58 23.65 -3.24
N CYS A 497 -8.38 23.14 -2.02
CA CYS A 497 -8.42 21.70 -1.74
C CYS A 497 -9.78 21.07 -2.10
N ARG A 498 -10.90 21.72 -1.74
CA ARG A 498 -12.25 21.28 -2.13
C ARG A 498 -12.41 21.21 -3.65
N GLN A 499 -11.98 22.26 -4.36
CA GLN A 499 -12.09 22.33 -5.82
C GLN A 499 -11.20 21.30 -6.52
N LEU A 500 -10.01 21.02 -5.99
CA LEU A 500 -9.11 19.98 -6.53
C LEU A 500 -9.68 18.57 -6.35
N ALA A 501 -10.39 18.30 -5.26
CA ALA A 501 -11.05 17.00 -5.04
C ALA A 501 -12.13 16.71 -6.09
N LEU A 502 -12.71 17.75 -6.71
CA LEU A 502 -13.75 17.63 -7.74
C LEU A 502 -13.20 17.51 -9.17
N VAL A 503 -11.87 17.56 -9.36
CA VAL A 503 -11.25 17.60 -10.69
C VAL A 503 -11.62 16.40 -11.59
N PRO A 504 -11.53 15.13 -11.12
CA PRO A 504 -11.84 13.98 -11.98
C PRO A 504 -13.27 13.97 -12.54
N GLU A 505 -14.22 14.45 -11.73
CA GLU A 505 -15.62 14.53 -12.11
C GLU A 505 -15.89 15.74 -13.03
N ARG A 506 -15.40 16.91 -12.63
CA ARG A 506 -15.64 18.17 -13.33
C ARG A 506 -14.97 18.25 -14.70
N PHE A 507 -13.85 17.55 -14.88
CA PHE A 507 -13.06 17.54 -16.12
C PHE A 507 -12.99 16.16 -16.76
N LYS A 508 -14.04 15.32 -16.60
CA LYS A 508 -14.10 13.93 -17.11
C LYS A 508 -13.78 13.74 -18.61
N GLY A 509 -13.89 14.80 -19.43
CA GLY A 509 -13.57 14.78 -20.86
C GLY A 509 -12.21 15.41 -21.24
N ASP A 510 -11.45 15.92 -20.28
CA ASP A 510 -10.16 16.59 -20.54
C ASP A 510 -8.99 15.67 -20.21
N GLU A 511 -8.64 14.80 -21.15
CA GLU A 511 -7.58 13.80 -20.97
C GLU A 511 -6.22 14.42 -20.57
N GLY A 512 -5.93 15.61 -21.09
CA GLY A 512 -4.69 16.33 -20.79
C GLY A 512 -4.62 16.75 -19.33
N LEU A 513 -5.70 17.34 -18.80
CA LEU A 513 -5.78 17.74 -17.41
C LEU A 513 -5.83 16.52 -16.47
N LEU A 514 -6.61 15.49 -16.79
CA LEU A 514 -6.68 14.27 -15.98
C LEU A 514 -5.32 13.55 -15.91
N LYS A 515 -4.55 13.52 -17.00
CA LYS A 515 -3.18 13.00 -17.01
C LYS A 515 -2.25 13.82 -16.13
N ALA A 516 -2.33 15.15 -16.18
CA ALA A 516 -1.54 16.03 -15.31
C ALA A 516 -1.91 15.85 -13.83
N PHE A 517 -3.19 15.70 -13.52
CA PHE A 517 -3.68 15.44 -12.17
C PHE A 517 -3.20 14.07 -11.64
N ALA A 518 -3.26 13.02 -12.46
CA ALA A 518 -2.72 11.71 -12.10
C ALA A 518 -1.19 11.75 -11.88
N ALA A 519 -0.46 12.51 -12.70
CA ALA A 519 0.98 12.71 -12.52
C ALA A 519 1.29 13.44 -11.20
N PHE A 520 0.48 14.43 -10.82
CA PHE A 520 0.56 15.09 -9.53
C PHE A 520 0.33 14.13 -8.34
N GLN A 521 -0.70 13.27 -8.40
CA GLN A 521 -0.93 12.24 -7.39
C GLN A 521 0.26 11.27 -7.29
N ALA A 522 0.82 10.86 -8.42
CA ALA A 522 2.02 10.02 -8.46
C ALA A 522 3.24 10.71 -7.85
N ALA A 523 3.42 12.01 -8.11
CA ALA A 523 4.49 12.81 -7.53
C ALA A 523 4.37 12.94 -6.00
N CYS A 524 3.15 13.08 -5.47
CA CYS A 524 2.90 13.05 -4.03
C CYS A 524 3.40 11.75 -3.41
N MET A 525 2.98 10.60 -3.94
CA MET A 525 3.41 9.28 -3.44
C MET A 525 4.91 9.05 -3.60
N ALA A 526 5.47 9.43 -4.75
CA ALA A 526 6.89 9.28 -5.04
C ALA A 526 7.76 10.12 -4.08
N SER A 527 7.37 11.38 -3.81
CA SER A 527 8.10 12.26 -2.89
C SER A 527 8.17 11.69 -1.47
N MET A 528 7.07 11.09 -0.98
CA MET A 528 7.01 10.42 0.32
C MET A 528 7.92 9.19 0.40
N LYS A 529 7.92 8.37 -0.67
CA LYS A 529 8.80 7.20 -0.76
C LYS A 529 10.28 7.60 -0.83
N MET A 530 10.60 8.60 -1.64
CA MET A 530 11.96 9.11 -1.79
C MET A 530 12.49 9.74 -0.51
N SER A 531 11.66 10.50 0.22
CA SER A 531 12.04 11.10 1.50
C SER A 531 12.17 10.08 2.62
N ALA A 532 11.34 9.03 2.65
CA ALA A 532 11.52 7.89 3.58
C ALA A 532 12.85 7.17 3.33
N ALA A 533 13.18 6.88 2.06
CA ALA A 533 14.46 6.29 1.70
C ALA A 533 15.63 7.21 2.09
N ARG A 534 15.52 8.51 1.82
CA ARG A 534 16.53 9.49 2.20
C ARG A 534 16.71 9.61 3.72
N ARG A 535 15.62 9.54 4.49
CA ARG A 535 15.70 9.52 5.96
C ARG A 535 16.49 8.31 6.47
N ALA A 536 16.23 7.13 5.92
CA ALA A 536 16.98 5.93 6.27
C ALA A 536 18.48 6.07 5.96
N GLU A 537 18.84 6.80 4.89
CA GLU A 537 20.23 7.17 4.61
C GLU A 537 20.79 8.15 5.65
N LEU A 538 20.07 9.22 6.00
CA LEU A 538 20.48 10.19 7.02
C LEU A 538 20.67 9.54 8.40
N GLU A 539 19.82 8.58 8.76
CA GLU A 539 19.94 7.82 10.01
C GLU A 539 21.18 6.91 9.99
N LYS A 540 21.51 6.28 8.85
CA LYS A 540 22.76 5.54 8.67
C LYS A 540 23.98 6.45 8.76
N GLU A 541 23.95 7.63 8.13
CA GLU A 541 25.01 8.64 8.21
C GLU A 541 25.24 9.10 9.66
N LYS A 542 24.17 9.33 10.42
CA LYS A 542 24.21 9.69 11.85
C LYS A 542 24.79 8.57 12.70
N GLN A 543 24.40 7.31 12.47
CA GLN A 543 24.92 6.15 13.20
C GLN A 543 26.40 5.91 12.92
N ALA A 544 26.88 6.29 11.74
CA ALA A 544 28.27 6.12 11.36
C ALA A 544 29.21 7.26 11.83
N GLY A 545 28.72 8.15 12.70
CA GLY A 545 29.54 9.24 13.27
C GLY A 545 29.79 10.39 12.30
N GLY A 546 29.00 10.52 11.24
CA GLY A 546 28.99 11.73 10.43
C GLY A 546 28.67 12.95 11.30
N PRO A 547 29.20 14.14 10.97
CA PRO A 547 28.81 15.37 11.66
C PRO A 547 27.28 15.46 11.65
N ALA A 548 26.69 15.78 12.81
CA ALA A 548 25.24 15.92 12.91
C ALA A 548 24.77 16.83 11.78
N PRO A 549 23.80 16.42 10.96
CA PRO A 549 23.32 17.26 9.88
C PRO A 549 22.94 18.60 10.50
N GLU A 550 23.59 19.66 10.02
CA GLU A 550 23.33 21.03 10.46
C GLU A 550 21.81 21.19 10.43
N ALA A 551 21.23 21.49 11.61
CA ALA A 551 19.79 21.55 11.77
C ALA A 551 19.23 22.38 10.62
N ALA A 552 18.22 21.85 9.91
CA ALA A 552 17.63 22.59 8.80
C ALA A 552 17.35 24.00 9.28
N PRO A 553 17.91 25.05 8.63
CA PRO A 553 17.69 26.40 9.09
C PRO A 553 16.18 26.63 9.12
N ALA A 554 15.65 26.88 10.32
CA ALA A 554 14.29 27.33 10.49
C ALA A 554 14.19 28.68 9.75
N ALA A 555 13.66 28.64 8.54
CA ALA A 555 13.53 29.77 7.61
C ALA A 555 14.84 30.51 7.26
N ALA A 556 15.56 29.99 6.26
CA ALA A 556 16.38 30.84 5.40
C ALA A 556 15.60 31.09 4.11
N ALA A 557 14.70 32.08 4.14
CA ALA A 557 14.16 32.70 2.95
C ALA A 557 15.34 33.28 2.13
N ARG A 558 15.65 32.64 1.00
CA ARG A 558 16.51 33.22 -0.04
C ARG A 558 15.62 33.81 -1.12
N ASP A 559 15.93 35.05 -1.49
CA ASP A 559 15.34 35.78 -2.61
C ASP A 559 15.40 34.94 -3.90
N ALA A 560 14.27 34.32 -4.24
CA ALA A 560 14.05 33.64 -5.52
C ALA A 560 13.09 34.47 -6.38
N ASN A 561 13.49 35.71 -6.72
CA ASN A 561 12.85 36.51 -7.77
C ASN A 561 13.66 36.54 -9.08
N GLY A 562 14.57 35.57 -9.26
CA GLY A 562 15.28 35.38 -10.53
C GLY A 562 14.55 34.42 -11.48
N VAL A 563 13.32 34.74 -11.87
CA VAL A 563 12.70 34.07 -13.03
C VAL A 563 13.20 34.81 -14.28
N PRO A 564 13.92 34.17 -15.22
CA PRO A 564 14.23 34.80 -16.49
C PRO A 564 12.93 34.91 -17.28
N HIS A 565 12.46 36.14 -17.50
CA HIS A 565 11.50 36.39 -18.56
C HIS A 565 12.15 35.97 -19.89
N ALA A 566 11.50 35.05 -20.59
CA ALA A 566 11.79 34.77 -21.98
C ALA A 566 11.31 35.98 -22.80
N ASP A 567 12.25 36.67 -23.44
CA ASP A 567 11.97 37.49 -24.62
C ASP A 567 11.68 36.61 -25.84
#